data_AF-A0A9N9YGE5-F1
#
_entry.id   AF-A0A9N9YGE5-F1
#
_cell.length_a   1.000
_cell.length_b   1.000
_cell.length_c   1.000
_cell.angle_alpha   90.00
_cell.angle_beta   90.00
_cell.angle_gamma   90.00
#
_symmetry.space_group_name_H-M   'P 1'
#
loop_
_entity.id
_entity.type
_entity.pdbx_description
1 polymer ?
#
loop_
_entity_poly.entity_id
_entity_poly.type
_entity_poly.pdbx_seq_one_letter_code
_entity_poly.pdbx_strand_id
1 'polypeptide(L)'
;MLLSGEPGTGKTLTSESVAEAMHKPLYSLSAGELGLTAESVERSLNRVLELSQRWKAVLLIDECDVFLENRTQSDLHRNQLVSVFLRLLEYYQGVMFLTTNRLGSFDPAFESRIDLTLHYPALDAASRRHIWRTFLPARSDKIDVAEEELDSLAEHEFNGRQIKNVVKTARLLALREKTALTRKHLEIVMRVKKGKPGGLENHSFH
;
A
#
# COMPACT_ATOMS: atom_id res chain seq x y z
N MET A 1 -10.25 1.70 12.71
CA MET A 1 -9.21 0.65 12.58
C MET A 1 -7.90 1.25 12.13
N LEU A 2 -6.78 0.81 12.71
CA LEU A 2 -5.42 1.20 12.29
C LEU A 2 -4.72 0.00 11.62
N LEU A 3 -4.16 0.21 10.43
CA LEU A 3 -3.40 -0.77 9.68
C LEU A 3 -1.93 -0.33 9.64
N SER A 4 -1.02 -1.11 10.22
CA SER A 4 0.39 -0.73 10.35
C SER A 4 1.32 -1.80 9.78
N GLY A 5 2.43 -1.40 9.18
CA GLY A 5 3.43 -2.32 8.63
C GLY A 5 4.10 -1.77 7.38
N GLU A 6 4.98 -2.53 6.75
CA GLU A 6 5.77 -2.03 5.62
C GLU A 6 4.93 -1.68 4.37
N PRO A 7 5.44 -0.83 3.47
CA PRO A 7 4.79 -0.56 2.19
C PRO A 7 4.58 -1.84 1.36
N GLY A 8 3.37 -2.00 0.81
CA GLY A 8 3.08 -3.12 -0.09
C GLY A 8 2.73 -4.45 0.59
N THR A 9 2.40 -4.44 1.89
CA THR A 9 1.89 -5.62 2.64
C THR A 9 0.37 -5.82 2.56
N GLY A 10 -0.35 -4.94 1.84
CA GLY A 10 -1.80 -5.11 1.61
C GLY A 10 -2.71 -4.31 2.55
N LYS A 11 -2.19 -3.31 3.28
CA LYS A 11 -2.98 -2.40 4.12
C LYS A 11 -4.16 -1.77 3.35
N THR A 12 -3.88 -1.06 2.26
CA THR A 12 -4.88 -0.44 1.38
C THR A 12 -5.85 -1.46 0.77
N LEU A 13 -5.34 -2.63 0.36
CA LEU A 13 -6.18 -3.71 -0.19
C LEU A 13 -7.19 -4.21 0.85
N THR A 14 -6.83 -4.22 2.13
CA THR A 14 -7.74 -4.67 3.19
C THR A 14 -8.94 -3.74 3.32
N SER A 15 -8.74 -2.42 3.29
CA SER A 15 -9.85 -1.46 3.29
C SER A 15 -10.72 -1.55 2.04
N GLU A 16 -10.11 -1.79 0.87
CA GLU A 16 -10.84 -2.02 -0.39
C GLU A 16 -11.73 -3.27 -0.29
N SER A 17 -11.20 -4.39 0.18
CA SER A 17 -11.95 -5.63 0.36
C SER A 17 -13.08 -5.50 1.39
N VAL A 18 -12.86 -4.75 2.48
CA VAL A 18 -13.93 -4.50 3.45
C VAL A 18 -15.03 -3.64 2.87
N ALA A 19 -14.69 -2.56 2.14
CA ALA A 19 -15.69 -1.72 1.48
C ALA A 19 -16.52 -2.52 0.45
N GLU A 20 -15.85 -3.37 -0.34
CA GLU A 20 -16.49 -4.28 -1.29
C GLU A 20 -17.45 -5.25 -0.59
N ALA A 21 -17.00 -5.93 0.47
CA ALA A 21 -17.82 -6.86 1.24
C ALA A 21 -19.03 -6.18 1.93
N MET A 22 -18.88 -4.91 2.32
CA MET A 22 -19.96 -4.10 2.88
C MET A 22 -20.91 -3.52 1.81
N HIS A 23 -20.61 -3.68 0.53
CA HIS A 23 -21.28 -3.01 -0.59
C HIS A 23 -21.39 -1.48 -0.40
N LYS A 24 -20.30 -0.88 0.09
CA LYS A 24 -20.21 0.56 0.35
C LYS A 24 -19.09 1.18 -0.48
N PRO A 25 -19.24 2.45 -0.92
CA PRO A 25 -18.15 3.15 -1.59
C PRO A 25 -16.96 3.31 -0.64
N LEU A 26 -15.74 3.29 -1.19
CA LEU A 26 -14.52 3.65 -0.47
C LEU A 26 -14.14 5.09 -0.81
N TYR A 27 -14.11 5.96 0.21
CA TYR A 27 -13.48 7.28 0.10
C TYR A 27 -12.03 7.14 0.55
N SER A 28 -11.07 7.32 -0.36
CA SER A 28 -9.64 7.24 -0.07
C SER A 28 -8.97 8.60 -0.21
N LEU A 29 -8.10 8.95 0.72
CA LEU A 29 -7.20 10.10 0.63
C LEU A 29 -5.87 9.82 1.32
N SER A 30 -4.79 10.47 0.88
CA SER A 30 -3.53 10.54 1.63
C SER A 30 -3.64 11.59 2.73
N ALA A 31 -3.04 11.31 3.88
CA ALA A 31 -2.97 12.24 5.00
C ALA A 31 -2.30 13.57 4.61
N GLY A 32 -1.39 13.56 3.63
CA GLY A 32 -0.76 14.78 3.10
C GLY A 32 -1.74 15.73 2.40
N GLU A 33 -2.87 15.22 1.91
CA GLU A 33 -3.92 16.03 1.26
C GLU A 33 -4.74 16.85 2.26
N LEU A 34 -4.67 16.53 3.56
CA LEU A 34 -5.37 17.28 4.60
C LEU A 34 -4.77 18.68 4.80
N GLY A 35 -3.51 18.86 4.44
CA GLY A 35 -2.78 20.11 4.59
C GLY A 35 -1.74 20.07 5.71
N LEU A 36 -0.99 21.16 5.83
CA LEU A 36 0.16 21.28 6.73
C LEU A 36 -0.10 22.18 7.94
N THR A 37 -1.30 22.74 8.07
CA THR A 37 -1.68 23.64 9.18
C THR A 37 -2.93 23.13 9.88
N ALA A 38 -3.09 23.46 11.17
CA ALA A 38 -4.24 23.01 11.95
C ALA A 38 -5.57 23.40 11.30
N GLU A 39 -5.66 24.63 10.77
CA GLU A 39 -6.84 25.13 10.08
C GLU A 39 -7.13 24.38 8.76
N SER A 40 -6.09 24.09 7.96
CA SER A 40 -6.27 23.35 6.71
C SER A 40 -6.70 21.91 6.97
N VAL A 41 -6.08 21.24 7.94
CA VAL A 41 -6.47 19.89 8.38
C VAL A 41 -7.90 19.90 8.89
N GLU A 42 -8.28 20.85 9.74
CA GLU A 42 -9.64 20.93 10.26
C GLU A 42 -10.68 21.09 9.15
N ARG A 43 -10.44 21.98 8.19
CA ARG A 43 -11.35 22.23 7.08
C ARG A 43 -11.46 21.02 6.15
N SER A 44 -10.32 20.45 5.76
CA SER A 44 -10.26 19.32 4.83
C SER A 44 -10.85 18.06 5.44
N LEU A 45 -10.47 17.74 6.69
CA LEU A 45 -10.94 16.55 7.38
C LEU A 45 -12.45 16.63 7.66
N ASN A 46 -12.96 17.77 8.14
CA ASN A 46 -14.42 17.94 8.33
C ASN A 46 -15.20 17.67 7.04
N ARG A 47 -14.74 18.24 5.92
CA ARG A 47 -15.37 18.02 4.61
C ARG A 47 -15.36 16.53 4.22
N VAL A 48 -14.24 15.84 4.42
CA VAL A 48 -14.10 14.42 4.10
C VAL A 48 -14.99 13.55 4.99
N LEU A 49 -15.02 13.83 6.29
CA LEU A 49 -15.86 13.11 7.25
C LEU A 49 -17.34 13.29 6.91
N GLU A 50 -17.76 14.52 6.60
CA GLU A 50 -19.14 14.83 6.21
C GLU A 50 -19.54 14.12 4.90
N LEU A 51 -18.70 14.17 3.87
CA LEU A 51 -18.95 13.46 2.60
C LEU A 51 -19.03 11.95 2.81
N SER A 52 -18.11 11.39 3.60
CA SER A 52 -18.08 9.95 3.90
C SER A 52 -19.36 9.52 4.62
N GLN A 53 -19.84 10.31 5.57
CA GLN A 53 -21.09 10.04 6.28
C GLN A 53 -22.31 10.15 5.36
N ARG A 54 -22.39 11.20 4.53
CA ARG A 54 -23.49 11.40 3.57
C ARG A 54 -23.58 10.25 2.55
N TRP A 55 -22.46 9.74 2.07
CA TRP A 55 -22.40 8.62 1.14
C TRP A 55 -22.44 7.25 1.81
N LYS A 56 -22.45 7.20 3.15
CA LYS A 56 -22.29 5.97 3.94
C LYS A 56 -21.05 5.19 3.50
N ALA A 57 -19.98 5.90 3.13
CA ALA A 57 -18.74 5.35 2.62
C ALA A 57 -17.88 4.76 3.75
N VAL A 58 -17.06 3.78 3.41
CA VAL A 58 -15.87 3.44 4.20
C VAL A 58 -14.82 4.52 3.92
N LEU A 59 -14.25 5.11 4.96
CA LEU A 59 -13.20 6.12 4.84
C LEU A 59 -11.82 5.47 5.02
N LEU A 60 -10.89 5.74 4.12
CA LEU A 60 -9.48 5.38 4.23
C LEU A 60 -8.61 6.63 4.21
N ILE A 61 -7.83 6.83 5.27
CA ILE A 61 -6.76 7.85 5.32
C ILE A 61 -5.41 7.13 5.29
N ASP A 62 -4.72 7.22 4.17
CA ASP A 62 -3.43 6.54 3.92
C ASP A 62 -2.26 7.41 4.43
N GLU A 63 -1.16 6.79 4.87
CA GLU A 63 0.09 7.47 5.27
C GLU A 63 -0.08 8.46 6.44
N CYS A 64 -0.85 8.09 7.46
CA CYS A 64 -1.13 8.92 8.64
C CYS A 64 0.06 9.10 9.60
N ASP A 65 1.29 8.81 9.16
CA ASP A 65 2.49 8.79 10.00
C ASP A 65 2.65 10.10 10.79
N VAL A 66 2.48 11.25 10.13
CA VAL A 66 2.61 12.58 10.74
C VAL A 66 1.61 12.84 11.87
N PHE A 67 0.41 12.24 11.78
CA PHE A 67 -0.66 12.42 12.76
C PHE A 67 -0.57 11.42 13.91
N LEU A 68 -0.02 10.23 13.68
CA LEU A 68 0.04 9.15 14.66
C LEU A 68 1.28 9.18 15.55
N GLU A 69 2.30 9.95 15.18
CA GLU A 69 3.52 10.11 15.96
C GLU A 69 3.28 10.75 17.34
N ASN A 70 4.09 10.34 18.32
CA ASN A 70 4.10 10.92 19.66
C ASN A 70 4.30 12.45 19.63
N ARG A 71 3.48 13.15 20.40
CA ARG A 71 3.65 14.58 20.69
C ARG A 71 4.98 14.83 21.40
N THR A 72 5.68 15.89 20.99
CA THR A 72 6.96 16.31 21.57
C THR A 72 6.87 17.75 22.04
N GLN A 73 7.48 18.10 23.17
CA GLN A 73 7.42 19.47 23.71
C GLN A 73 8.03 20.52 22.76
N SER A 74 8.96 20.09 21.91
CA SER A 74 9.65 20.95 20.94
C SER A 74 8.86 21.25 19.66
N ASP A 75 7.78 20.51 19.37
CA ASP A 75 7.04 20.65 18.11
C ASP A 75 5.57 21.02 18.35
N LEU A 76 5.37 22.28 18.72
CA LEU A 76 4.03 22.85 18.96
C LEU A 76 3.13 22.76 17.73
N HIS A 77 3.70 22.96 16.53
CA HIS A 77 2.95 22.94 15.27
C HIS A 77 2.36 21.55 15.01
N ARG A 78 3.18 20.50 15.08
CA ARG A 78 2.70 19.13 14.91
C ARG A 78 1.72 18.73 16.00
N ASN A 79 1.98 19.11 17.26
CA ASN A 79 1.05 18.80 18.36
C ASN A 79 -0.35 19.39 18.13
N GLN A 80 -0.44 20.56 17.50
CA GLN A 80 -1.72 21.15 17.10
C GLN A 80 -2.41 20.31 16.01
N LEU A 81 -1.67 19.86 14.98
CA LEU A 81 -2.21 18.97 13.93
C LEU A 81 -2.79 17.69 14.53
N VAL A 82 -2.01 17.02 15.39
CA VAL A 82 -2.41 15.79 16.08
C VAL A 82 -3.67 16.02 16.93
N SER A 83 -3.72 17.13 17.66
CA SER A 83 -4.87 17.46 18.52
C SER A 83 -6.15 17.73 17.73
N VAL A 84 -6.05 18.46 16.62
CA VAL A 84 -7.19 18.68 15.71
C VAL A 84 -7.67 17.38 15.10
N PHE A 85 -6.73 16.55 14.61
CA PHE A 85 -7.05 15.27 13.99
C PHE A 85 -7.80 14.36 14.97
N LEU A 86 -7.26 14.13 16.17
CA LEU A 86 -7.89 13.31 17.22
C LEU A 86 -9.29 13.79 17.61
N ARG A 87 -9.47 15.09 17.77
CA ARG A 87 -10.77 15.69 18.10
C ARG A 87 -11.82 15.41 17.03
N LEU A 88 -11.45 15.49 15.75
CA LEU A 88 -12.37 15.25 14.64
C LEU A 88 -12.70 13.76 14.49
N LEU A 89 -11.76 12.87 14.79
CA LEU A 89 -12.01 11.42 14.78
C LEU A 89 -13.02 10.98 15.85
N GLU A 90 -13.02 11.62 17.02
CA GLU A 90 -13.86 11.24 18.17
C GLU A 90 -15.37 11.27 17.87
N TYR A 91 -15.81 12.17 16.99
CA TYR A 91 -17.22 12.33 16.66
C TYR A 91 -17.66 11.54 15.41
N TYR A 92 -16.73 10.88 14.71
CA TYR A 92 -17.05 10.18 13.47
C TYR A 92 -17.72 8.83 13.74
N GLN A 93 -18.93 8.64 13.21
CA GLN A 93 -19.73 7.42 13.42
C GLN A 93 -19.74 6.47 12.21
N GLY A 94 -18.75 6.55 11.32
CA GLY A 94 -18.59 5.67 10.17
C GLY A 94 -17.45 4.67 10.31
N VAL A 95 -17.33 3.77 9.34
CA VAL A 95 -16.16 2.87 9.27
C VAL A 95 -14.97 3.64 8.73
N MET A 96 -13.89 3.68 9.50
CA MET A 96 -12.65 4.34 9.14
C MET A 96 -11.43 3.41 9.25
N PHE A 97 -10.59 3.44 8.23
CA PHE A 97 -9.27 2.86 8.19
C PHE A 97 -8.22 3.96 8.15
N LEU A 98 -7.25 3.87 9.05
CA LEU A 98 -6.03 4.65 9.03
C LEU A 98 -4.89 3.71 8.66
N THR A 99 -3.96 4.14 7.81
CA THR A 99 -2.74 3.37 7.56
C THR A 99 -1.51 4.10 8.04
N THR A 100 -0.48 3.33 8.39
CA THR A 100 0.85 3.84 8.72
C THR A 100 1.92 2.88 8.23
N ASN A 101 3.06 3.43 7.80
CA ASN A 101 4.22 2.63 7.46
C ASN A 101 5.14 2.41 8.67
N ARG A 102 4.87 3.05 9.80
CA ARG A 102 5.71 3.01 10.98
C ARG A 102 5.25 1.93 11.95
N LEU A 103 6.20 1.08 12.34
CA LEU A 103 6.10 0.18 13.48
C LEU A 103 6.79 0.89 14.66
N GLY A 104 6.11 1.86 15.26
CA GLY A 104 6.68 2.71 16.31
C GLY A 104 5.66 3.06 17.38
N SER A 105 6.10 3.79 18.40
CA SER A 105 5.23 4.28 19.46
C SER A 105 4.26 5.34 18.92
N PHE A 106 2.97 5.02 18.95
CA PHE A 106 1.90 5.96 18.63
C PHE A 106 1.57 6.84 19.84
N ASP A 107 1.00 8.02 19.59
CA ASP A 107 0.47 8.83 20.69
C ASP A 107 -0.61 8.03 21.44
N PRO A 108 -0.51 7.85 22.77
CA PRO A 108 -1.45 7.03 23.53
C PRO A 108 -2.91 7.48 23.39
N ALA A 109 -3.17 8.74 23.04
CA ALA A 109 -4.53 9.22 22.79
C ALA A 109 -5.19 8.57 21.56
N PHE A 110 -4.41 8.06 20.60
CA PHE A 110 -4.94 7.27 19.47
C PHE A 110 -5.40 5.90 19.91
N GLU A 111 -4.67 5.23 20.82
CA GLU A 111 -5.03 3.89 21.27
C GLU A 111 -6.44 3.86 21.87
N SER A 112 -6.82 4.92 22.61
CA SER A 112 -8.16 5.06 23.18
C SER A 112 -9.29 5.28 22.15
N ARG A 113 -8.97 5.67 20.91
CA ARG A 113 -9.92 6.01 19.84
C ARG A 113 -9.92 4.99 18.69
N ILE A 114 -9.05 3.98 18.75
CA ILE A 114 -8.92 2.95 17.72
C ILE A 114 -9.48 1.65 18.26
N ASP A 115 -10.56 1.15 17.65
CA ASP A 115 -11.19 -0.11 18.10
C ASP A 115 -10.30 -1.34 17.88
N LEU A 116 -9.47 -1.30 16.83
CA LEU A 116 -8.63 -2.42 16.41
C LEU A 116 -7.40 -1.91 15.65
N THR A 117 -6.24 -2.44 16.03
CA THR A 117 -4.96 -2.25 15.33
C THR A 117 -4.52 -3.58 14.73
N LEU A 118 -4.27 -3.58 13.42
CA LEU A 118 -3.73 -4.72 12.68
C LEU A 118 -2.28 -4.44 12.28
N HIS A 119 -1.39 -5.35 12.67
CA HIS A 119 0.02 -5.30 12.34
C HIS A 119 0.31 -6.26 11.18
N TYR A 120 0.85 -5.73 10.09
CA TYR A 120 1.24 -6.47 8.90
C TYR A 120 2.74 -6.74 8.97
N PRO A 121 3.17 -7.99 9.21
CA PRO A 121 4.57 -8.34 9.20
C PRO A 121 5.15 -8.20 7.78
N ALA A 122 6.48 -8.22 7.70
CA ALA A 122 7.15 -8.40 6.42
C ALA A 122 6.68 -9.71 5.76
N LEU A 123 6.55 -9.69 4.43
CA LEU A 123 6.06 -10.85 3.68
C LEU A 123 7.12 -11.96 3.70
N ASP A 124 6.74 -13.15 4.17
CA ASP A 124 7.58 -14.34 4.07
C ASP A 124 7.53 -14.96 2.64
N ALA A 125 8.35 -15.99 2.40
CA ALA A 125 8.41 -16.64 1.10
C ALA A 125 7.05 -17.26 0.70
N ALA A 126 6.32 -17.85 1.65
CA ALA A 126 5.01 -18.44 1.40
C ALA A 126 3.98 -17.38 0.95
N SER A 127 3.95 -16.23 1.63
CA SER A 127 3.11 -15.08 1.30
C SER A 127 3.48 -14.51 -0.07
N ARG A 128 4.77 -14.35 -0.37
CA ARG A 128 5.23 -13.89 -1.69
C ARG A 128 4.85 -14.87 -2.80
N ARG A 129 4.97 -16.19 -2.57
CA ARG A 129 4.51 -17.23 -3.51
C ARG A 129 3.02 -17.08 -3.79
N HIS A 130 2.20 -16.88 -2.76
CA HIS A 130 0.77 -16.67 -2.91
C HIS A 130 0.44 -15.41 -3.74
N ILE A 131 1.16 -14.32 -3.49
CA ILE A 131 1.02 -13.07 -4.26
C ILE A 131 1.40 -13.29 -5.73
N TRP A 132 2.51 -13.97 -6.00
CA TRP A 132 2.90 -14.33 -7.37
C TRP A 132 1.83 -15.13 -8.09
N ARG A 133 1.30 -16.18 -7.43
CA ARG A 133 0.22 -17.02 -7.96
C ARG A 133 -1.03 -16.20 -8.29
N THR A 134 -1.37 -15.24 -7.44
CA THR A 134 -2.52 -14.35 -7.65
C THR A 134 -2.35 -13.49 -8.92
N PHE A 135 -1.14 -13.02 -9.19
CA PHE A 135 -0.85 -12.22 -10.38
C PHE A 135 -0.48 -13.04 -11.63
N LEU A 136 -0.15 -14.32 -11.47
CA LEU A 136 0.19 -15.26 -12.54
C LEU A 136 -0.77 -16.47 -12.50
N PRO A 137 -2.06 -16.27 -12.81
CA PRO A 137 -3.02 -17.36 -12.76
C PRO A 137 -2.67 -18.44 -13.80
N ALA A 138 -2.59 -19.69 -13.35
CA ALA A 138 -2.19 -20.85 -14.15
C ALA A 138 -3.11 -21.16 -15.36
N ARG A 139 -4.31 -20.56 -15.43
CA ARG A 139 -5.33 -20.83 -16.47
C ARG A 139 -5.49 -19.70 -17.49
N SER A 140 -4.38 -19.08 -17.89
CA SER A 140 -4.41 -18.02 -18.89
C SER A 140 -3.51 -18.40 -20.05
N ASP A 141 -4.08 -18.56 -21.25
CA ASP A 141 -3.34 -18.85 -22.51
C ASP A 141 -2.24 -17.81 -22.82
N LYS A 142 -2.28 -16.66 -22.14
CA LYS A 142 -1.31 -15.57 -22.25
C LYS A 142 -0.15 -15.65 -21.24
N ILE A 143 -0.11 -16.67 -20.38
CA ILE A 143 0.89 -16.84 -19.32
C ILE A 143 1.47 -18.25 -19.41
N ASP A 144 2.78 -18.32 -19.58
CA ASP A 144 3.56 -19.55 -19.65
C ASP A 144 4.61 -19.50 -18.52
N VAL A 145 4.11 -19.62 -17.30
CA VAL A 145 4.91 -19.70 -16.07
C VAL A 145 4.34 -20.86 -15.25
N ALA A 146 5.15 -21.88 -15.00
CA ALA A 146 4.73 -23.07 -14.29
C ALA A 146 4.63 -22.82 -12.77
N GLU A 147 3.80 -23.60 -12.08
CA GLU A 147 3.53 -23.45 -10.65
C GLU A 147 4.79 -23.73 -9.81
N GLU A 148 5.69 -24.58 -10.29
CA GLU A 148 6.99 -24.92 -9.71
C GLU A 148 7.97 -23.73 -9.78
N GLU A 149 7.79 -22.82 -10.75
CA GLU A 149 8.67 -21.66 -10.91
C GLU A 149 8.39 -20.59 -9.85
N LEU A 150 7.19 -20.60 -9.25
CA LEU A 150 6.75 -19.61 -8.26
C LEU A 150 7.59 -19.66 -6.98
N ASP A 151 8.17 -20.81 -6.61
CA ASP A 151 9.06 -20.91 -5.43
C ASP A 151 10.30 -20.06 -5.63
N SER A 152 10.95 -20.20 -6.78
CA SER A 152 12.15 -19.41 -7.12
C SER A 152 11.87 -17.92 -7.26
N LEU A 153 10.66 -17.55 -7.71
CA LEU A 153 10.22 -16.15 -7.74
C LEU A 153 9.96 -15.59 -6.33
N ALA A 154 9.53 -16.44 -5.40
CA ALA A 154 9.24 -16.06 -4.01
C ALA A 154 10.51 -15.92 -3.14
N GLU A 155 11.64 -16.49 -3.55
CA GLU A 155 12.95 -16.24 -2.91
C GLU A 155 13.39 -14.77 -3.03
N HIS A 156 12.88 -14.06 -4.04
CA HIS A 156 13.16 -12.64 -4.20
C HIS A 156 12.40 -11.83 -3.14
N GLU A 157 13.12 -11.07 -2.32
CA GLU A 157 12.56 -10.18 -1.29
C GLU A 157 11.87 -8.94 -1.90
N PHE A 158 10.76 -9.18 -2.59
CA PHE A 158 9.88 -8.15 -3.12
C PHE A 158 8.63 -8.04 -2.27
N ASN A 159 8.18 -6.80 -2.02
CA ASN A 159 6.85 -6.55 -1.48
C ASN A 159 5.76 -6.73 -2.55
N GLY A 160 4.49 -6.79 -2.14
CA GLY A 160 3.38 -7.04 -3.06
C GLY A 160 3.24 -5.97 -4.16
N ARG A 161 3.56 -4.71 -3.86
CA ARG A 161 3.58 -3.61 -4.85
C ARG A 161 4.67 -3.83 -5.90
N GLN A 162 5.85 -4.26 -5.48
CA GLN A 162 6.96 -4.57 -6.38
C GLN A 162 6.64 -5.76 -7.28
N ILE A 163 6.07 -6.84 -6.73
CA ILE A 163 5.63 -8.03 -7.50
C ILE A 163 4.60 -7.63 -8.56
N LYS A 164 3.53 -6.92 -8.17
CA LYS A 164 2.50 -6.41 -9.10
C LYS A 164 3.12 -5.61 -10.26
N ASN A 165 4.07 -4.74 -9.93
CA ASN A 165 4.76 -3.92 -10.93
C ASN A 165 5.66 -4.76 -11.85
N VAL A 166 6.34 -5.79 -11.33
CA VAL A 166 7.14 -6.71 -12.16
C VAL A 166 6.24 -7.42 -13.16
N VAL A 167 5.15 -8.03 -12.70
CA VAL A 167 4.19 -8.74 -13.56
C VAL A 167 3.62 -7.80 -14.62
N LYS A 168 3.21 -6.59 -14.23
CA LYS A 168 2.66 -5.59 -15.16
C LYS A 168 3.64 -5.24 -16.28
N THR A 169 4.89 -4.93 -15.94
CA THR A 169 5.92 -4.57 -16.94
C THR A 169 6.28 -5.78 -17.81
N ALA A 170 6.39 -6.98 -17.23
CA ALA A 170 6.71 -8.18 -17.98
C ALA A 170 5.59 -8.54 -18.98
N ARG A 171 4.31 -8.33 -18.62
CA ARG A 171 3.17 -8.48 -19.54
C ARG A 171 3.26 -7.52 -20.72
N LEU A 172 3.68 -6.28 -20.49
CA LEU A 172 3.87 -5.30 -21.56
C LEU A 172 5.00 -5.72 -22.51
N LEU A 173 6.08 -6.31 -21.98
CA LEU A 173 7.18 -6.83 -22.78
C LEU A 173 6.72 -8.01 -23.65
N ALA A 174 6.04 -9.00 -23.06
CA ALA A 174 5.49 -10.14 -23.80
C ALA A 174 4.50 -9.71 -24.89
N LEU A 175 3.63 -8.73 -24.59
CA LEU A 175 2.70 -8.17 -25.57
C LEU A 175 3.42 -7.52 -26.76
N ARG A 176 4.51 -6.79 -26.50
CA ARG A 176 5.35 -6.19 -27.55
C ARG A 176 6.02 -7.26 -28.42
N GLU A 177 6.42 -8.37 -27.83
CA GLU A 177 7.03 -9.52 -28.52
C GLU A 177 5.99 -10.44 -29.18
N LYS A 178 4.69 -10.21 -28.93
CA LYS A 178 3.57 -11.06 -29.37
C LYS A 178 3.70 -12.52 -28.88
N THR A 179 4.28 -12.69 -27.69
CA THR A 179 4.47 -13.99 -27.04
C THR A 179 3.65 -14.06 -25.75
N ALA A 180 3.49 -15.28 -25.20
CA ALA A 180 2.97 -15.44 -23.85
C ALA A 180 3.96 -14.86 -22.82
N LEU A 181 3.44 -14.43 -21.67
CA LEU A 181 4.28 -14.03 -20.55
C LEU A 181 5.01 -15.26 -20.01
N THR A 182 6.30 -15.36 -20.35
CA THR A 182 7.21 -16.37 -19.80
C THR A 182 8.03 -15.86 -18.62
N ARG A 183 8.64 -16.79 -17.88
CA ARG A 183 9.62 -16.50 -16.82
C ARG A 183 10.74 -15.56 -17.27
N LYS A 184 11.22 -15.71 -18.51
CA LYS A 184 12.30 -14.87 -19.06
C LYS A 184 11.95 -13.37 -19.01
N HIS A 185 10.69 -13.02 -19.30
CA HIS A 185 10.24 -11.62 -19.21
C HIS A 185 10.28 -11.12 -17.76
N LEU A 186 9.86 -11.95 -16.80
CA LEU A 186 9.92 -11.61 -15.37
C LEU A 186 11.36 -11.37 -14.94
N GLU A 187 12.29 -12.25 -15.31
CA GLU A 187 13.73 -12.14 -14.99
C GLU A 187 14.37 -10.88 -15.57
N ILE A 188 14.05 -10.53 -16.82
CA ILE A 188 14.52 -9.29 -17.45
C ILE A 188 14.08 -8.08 -16.61
N VAL A 189 12.80 -8.01 -16.25
CA VAL A 189 12.26 -6.89 -15.48
C VAL A 189 12.83 -6.85 -14.05
N MET A 190 12.98 -8.00 -13.40
CA MET A 190 13.58 -8.11 -12.07
C MET A 190 15.04 -7.66 -12.08
N ARG A 191 15.82 -8.01 -13.11
CA ARG A 191 17.22 -7.59 -13.26
C ARG A 191 17.35 -6.08 -13.42
N VAL A 192 16.51 -5.48 -14.27
CA VAL A 192 16.49 -4.02 -14.47
C VAL A 192 16.13 -3.30 -13.18
N LYS A 193 15.14 -3.81 -12.43
CA LYS A 193 14.74 -3.23 -11.14
C LYS A 193 15.79 -3.37 -10.02
N LYS A 194 16.53 -4.48 -9.99
CA LYS A 194 17.57 -4.72 -8.97
C LYS A 194 18.86 -3.93 -9.21
N GLY A 195 19.03 -3.31 -10.38
CA GLY A 195 20.17 -2.44 -10.65
C GLY A 195 21.52 -3.16 -10.55
N LYS A 196 21.85 -3.98 -11.56
CA LYS A 196 23.23 -4.00 -12.06
C LYS A 196 23.24 -3.30 -13.42
N PRO A 197 23.78 -2.08 -13.54
CA PRO A 197 24.19 -1.55 -14.84
C PRO A 197 25.46 -2.32 -15.23
N GLY A 198 25.34 -3.32 -16.09
CA GLY A 198 26.46 -4.14 -16.53
C GLY A 198 26.40 -4.39 -18.03
N GLY A 199 27.27 -3.70 -18.76
CA GLY A 199 27.87 -4.14 -20.02
C GLY A 199 26.94 -4.23 -21.23
N LEU A 200 26.71 -3.10 -21.89
CA LEU A 200 26.70 -3.14 -23.35
C LEU A 200 28.17 -3.30 -23.77
N GLU A 201 28.64 -4.54 -23.89
CA GLU A 201 29.90 -4.81 -24.57
C GLU A 201 29.74 -4.36 -26.02
N ASN A 202 30.54 -3.36 -26.38
CA ASN A 202 30.78 -2.96 -27.75
C ASN A 202 31.26 -4.18 -28.53
N HIS A 203 30.42 -4.70 -29.42
CA HIS A 203 30.92 -5.46 -30.56
C HIS A 203 31.70 -4.49 -31.44
N SER A 204 33.02 -4.47 -31.23
CA SER A 204 34.00 -3.97 -32.18
C SER A 204 33.79 -4.71 -33.50
N PHE A 205 33.34 -4.00 -34.51
CA PHE A 205 33.47 -4.44 -35.89
C PHE A 205 34.96 -4.48 -36.23
N HIS A 206 35.45 -5.66 -36.58
CA HIS A 206 36.67 -5.85 -37.35
C HIS A 206 36.42 -5.49 -38.81
#